data_AF-A0A4Q7IJN8-F1
#
_entry.id   AF-A0A4Q7IJN8-F1
#
_cell.length_a   1.000
_cell.length_b   1.000
_cell.length_c   1.000
_cell.angle_alpha   90.00
_cell.angle_beta   90.00
_cell.angle_gamma   90.00
#
_symmetry.space_group_name_H-M   'P 1'
#
loop_
_entity.id
_entity.type
_entity.pdbx_description
1 polymer ?
#
loop_
_entity_poly.entity_id
_entity_poly.type
_entity_poly.pdbx_seq_one_letter_code
_entity_poly.pdbx_strand_id
1 'polypeptide(L)' 'PTHEHMKDDVAAYMRYYNLERLNTANGDLSPIEYEQSSLRKVS' A
#
# COMPACT_ATOMS: atom_id res chain seq x y z
N PRO A 1 -12.73 -20.28 -9.92
CA PRO A 1 -11.76 -19.75 -8.93
C PRO A 1 -11.75 -20.61 -7.67
N THR A 2 -10.66 -21.33 -7.39
CA THR A 2 -10.51 -22.02 -6.10
C THR A 2 -10.15 -21.00 -5.01
N HIS A 3 -10.53 -21.30 -3.77
CA HIS A 3 -10.28 -20.43 -2.61
C HIS A 3 -8.80 -20.04 -2.43
N GLU A 4 -7.86 -20.90 -2.83
CA GLU A 4 -6.42 -20.60 -2.80
C GLU A 4 -6.04 -19.48 -3.78
N HIS A 5 -6.50 -19.53 -5.03
CA HIS A 5 -6.23 -18.46 -6.00
C HIS A 5 -6.77 -17.10 -5.52
N MET A 6 -7.94 -17.07 -4.86
CA MET A 6 -8.47 -15.82 -4.30
C MET A 6 -7.57 -15.25 -3.19
N LYS A 7 -6.94 -16.10 -2.38
CA LYS A 7 -6.00 -15.64 -1.35
C LYS A 7 -4.77 -15.01 -1.96
N ASP A 8 -4.23 -15.64 -3.01
CA ASP A 8 -3.05 -15.13 -3.70
C ASP A 8 -3.36 -13.79 -4.39
N ASP A 9 -4.51 -13.68 -5.05
CA ASP A 9 -4.98 -12.44 -5.67
C ASP A 9 -5.13 -11.32 -4.64
N VAL A 10 -5.74 -11.61 -3.48
CA VAL A 10 -5.90 -10.61 -2.39
C VAL A 10 -4.55 -10.21 -1.81
N ALA A 11 -3.65 -11.17 -1.57
CA ALA A 11 -2.32 -10.89 -1.06
C ALA A 11 -1.51 -10.01 -2.04
N ALA A 12 -1.57 -10.32 -3.34
CA ALA A 12 -0.95 -9.53 -4.39
C ALA A 12 -1.53 -8.11 -4.45
N TYR A 13 -2.86 -7.98 -4.39
CA TYR A 13 -3.54 -6.70 -4.40
C TYR A 13 -3.16 -5.83 -3.19
N MET A 14 -3.18 -6.40 -1.98
CA MET A 14 -2.81 -5.69 -0.76
C MET A 14 -1.36 -5.24 -0.78
N ARG A 15 -0.45 -6.09 -1.29
CA ARG A 15 0.97 -5.74 -1.47
C ARG A 15 1.13 -4.57 -2.45
N TYR A 16 0.50 -4.67 -3.63
CA TYR A 16 0.54 -3.60 -4.63
C TYR A 16 0.01 -2.28 -4.07
N TYR A 17 -1.18 -2.29 -3.45
CA TYR A 17 -1.81 -1.08 -2.98
C TYR A 17 -1.01 -0.40 -1.86
N ASN A 18 -0.50 -1.17 -0.90
CA ASN A 18 0.15 -0.61 0.28
C ASN A 18 1.61 -0.20 0.04
N LEU A 19 2.33 -0.94 -0.83
CA LEU A 19 3.79 -0.81 -0.97
C LEU A 19 4.24 -0.26 -2.33
N GLU A 20 3.52 -0.52 -3.41
CA GLU A 20 4.02 -0.24 -4.77
C GLU A 20 3.26 0.90 -5.45
N ARG A 21 1.98 1.07 -5.13
CA ARG A 21 1.15 2.10 -5.74
C ARG A 21 1.57 3.49 -5.28
N LEU A 22 2.14 4.27 -6.18
CA LEU A 22 2.41 5.68 -5.94
C LEU A 22 1.13 6.51 -6.08
N ASN A 23 1.00 7.54 -5.25
CA ASN A 23 -0.16 8.43 -5.26
C ASN A 23 0.30 9.89 -5.26
N THR A 24 -0.04 10.64 -6.31
CA THR A 24 0.35 12.05 -6.48
C THR A 24 -0.19 12.95 -5.37
N ALA A 25 -1.36 12.64 -4.81
CA ALA A 25 -1.89 13.37 -3.66
C ALA A 25 -1.03 13.16 -2.39
N ASN A 26 -0.33 12.03 -2.31
CA ASN A 26 0.58 11.69 -1.22
C ASN A 26 2.04 12.11 -1.50
N GLY A 27 2.27 12.93 -2.53
CA GLY A 27 3.62 13.34 -2.94
C GLY A 27 4.38 12.23 -3.66
N ASP A 28 3.67 11.43 -4.46
CA ASP A 28 4.19 10.27 -5.20
C ASP A 28 4.83 9.21 -4.29
N LEU A 29 4.41 9.16 -3.02
CA LEU A 29 4.74 8.10 -2.07
C LEU A 29 3.72 6.98 -2.12
N SER A 30 4.15 5.77 -1.74
CA SER A 30 3.21 4.69 -1.41
C SER A 30 2.38 5.05 -0.17
N PRO A 31 1.18 4.45 0.02
CA PRO A 31 0.37 4.71 1.20
C PRO A 31 1.12 4.52 2.52
N ILE A 32 1.93 3.46 2.66
CA ILE A 32 2.66 3.24 3.91
C ILE A 32 3.74 4.29 4.16
N GLU A 33 4.47 4.70 3.12
CA GLU A 33 5.52 5.72 3.23
C GLU A 33 4.92 7.07 3.60
N TYR A 34 3.76 7.40 3.02
CA TYR A 34 3.02 8.60 3.37
C TYR A 34 2.62 8.62 4.84
N GLU A 35 2.04 7.53 5.36
CA GLU A 35 1.66 7.42 6.78
C GLU A 35 2.88 7.56 7.69
N GLN A 36 3.97 6.85 7.39
CA GLN A 36 5.21 6.92 8.16
C GLN A 36 5.83 8.33 8.14
N SER A 37 5.84 9.00 6.99
CA SER A 37 6.33 10.37 6.85
C SER A 37 5.47 11.37 7.63
N SER A 38 4.17 11.12 7.71
CA SER A 38 3.22 11.98 8.44
C SER A 38 3.39 11.84 9.95
N LEU A 39 3.59 10.63 10.46
CA LEU A 39 3.83 10.38 11.89
C LEU A 39 5.13 11.04 12.38
N ARG A 40 6.18 11.06 11.55
CA ARG A 40 7.46 11.70 11.88
C ARG A 40 7.39 13.22 11.99
N LYS A 41 6.41 13.88 11.36
CA LYS A 41 6.25 15.35 11.41
C LYS A 41 5.63 15.84 12.72
N VAL A 42 5.09 14.94 13.55
CA VAL A 42 4.36 15.27 14.79
C VAL A 42 5.20 14.99 16.05
N SER A 43 6.48 14.61 15.90
CA SER A 43 7.44 14.40 17.01
C SER A 43 8.32 15.63 17.20
#